data_AF-A0A3B9SHR9-F1
#
_entry.id   AF-A0A3B9SHR9-F1
#
_cell.length_a   1.000
_cell.length_b   1.000
_cell.length_c   1.000
_cell.angle_alpha   90.00
_cell.angle_beta   90.00
_cell.angle_gamma   90.00
#
_symmetry.space_group_name_H-M   'P 1'
#
loop_
_entity.id
_entity.type
_entity.pdbx_description
1 polymer ?
#
loop_
_entity_poly.entity_id
_entity_poly.type
_entity_poly.pdbx_seq_one_letter_code
_entity_poly.pdbx_strand_id
1 'polypeptide(L)'
;MSYWSGRGLRGSSFEELINMTNDIYFEKGLAVVQKVPTPITPMKMDKEKKVITLAYFEKKSTVDYIGAVQGIPMCFDAKETRQGRLPLQNIHEHQVKFMKKFDEQGGLAFLLV
;
A
#
# COMPACT_ATOMS: atom_id res chain seq x y z
N MET A 1 4.76 11.54 -28.85
CA MET A 1 5.57 10.69 -27.96
C MET A 1 5.44 11.22 -26.54
N SER A 2 4.50 10.68 -25.78
CA SER A 2 4.20 11.12 -24.41
C SER A 2 5.24 10.54 -23.45
N TYR A 3 6.12 11.41 -22.98
CA TYR A 3 7.01 11.17 -21.85
C TYR A 3 6.19 10.91 -20.59
N TRP A 4 6.76 10.07 -19.72
CA TRP A 4 6.45 9.92 -18.30
C TRP A 4 6.30 11.29 -17.63
N SER A 5 5.11 11.87 -17.70
CA SER A 5 4.78 13.21 -17.21
C SER A 5 3.69 13.11 -16.15
N GLY A 6 4.14 12.97 -14.90
CA GLY A 6 3.67 13.85 -13.83
C GLY A 6 2.38 13.53 -13.06
N ARG A 7 1.61 12.47 -13.36
CA ARG A 7 0.34 12.25 -12.62
C ARG A 7 -0.08 10.81 -12.29
N GLY A 8 0.53 9.79 -12.89
CA GLY A 8 0.04 8.40 -12.77
C GLY A 8 0.44 7.64 -11.51
N LEU A 9 1.34 8.19 -10.68
CA LEU A 9 1.90 7.53 -9.49
C LEU A 9 1.91 8.41 -8.23
N ARG A 10 1.24 9.58 -8.24
CA ARG A 10 0.96 10.25 -6.97
C ARG A 10 -0.13 9.44 -6.29
N GLY A 11 0.17 8.92 -5.10
CA GLY A 11 -0.86 8.39 -4.21
C GLY A 11 -1.98 9.42 -4.05
N SER A 12 -3.16 9.00 -3.66
CA SER A 12 -4.22 9.95 -3.35
C SER A 12 -3.79 10.87 -2.20
N SER A 13 -4.45 12.01 -2.02
CA SER A 13 -4.18 12.88 -0.86
C SER A 13 -4.33 12.12 0.47
N PHE A 14 -5.18 11.09 0.50
CA PHE A 14 -5.31 10.19 1.63
C PHE A 14 -4.05 9.34 1.84
N GLU A 15 -3.51 8.74 0.78
CA GLU A 15 -2.25 7.99 0.84
C GLU A 15 -1.08 8.88 1.29
N GLU A 16 -0.99 10.11 0.76
CA GLU A 16 0.03 11.08 1.18
C GLU A 16 -0.07 11.41 2.68
N LEU A 17 -1.29 11.59 3.21
CA LEU A 17 -1.51 11.82 4.64
C LEU A 17 -1.08 10.62 5.49
N ILE A 18 -1.39 9.40 5.04
CA ILE A 18 -0.97 8.18 5.73
C ILE A 18 0.55 8.08 5.75
N ASN A 19 1.21 8.31 4.62
CA ASN A 19 2.67 8.26 4.52
C ASN A 19 3.33 9.29 5.45
N MET A 20 2.90 10.55 5.41
CA MET A 20 3.41 11.60 6.31
C MET A 20 3.17 11.25 7.79
N THR A 21 2.02 10.67 8.11
CA THR A 21 1.69 10.27 9.49
C THR A 21 2.58 9.13 9.96
N ASN A 22 2.83 8.14 9.10
CA ASN A 22 3.73 7.03 9.40
C ASN A 22 5.18 7.51 9.58
N ASP A 23 5.64 8.48 8.79
CA ASP A 23 6.95 9.09 8.96
C ASP A 23 7.07 9.78 10.34
N ILE A 24 6.04 10.53 10.76
CA ILE A 24 6.00 11.13 12.10
C ILE A 24 6.05 10.07 13.19
N TYR A 25 5.35 8.94 13.05
CA TYR A 25 5.42 7.84 14.01
C TYR A 25 6.80 7.20 14.06
N PHE A 26 7.46 7.06 12.92
CA PHE A 26 8.81 6.52 12.82
C PHE A 26 9.83 7.45 13.50
N GLU A 27 9.83 8.74 13.16
CA GLU A 27 10.74 9.74 13.73
C GLU A 27 10.59 9.88 15.25
N LYS A 28 9.37 9.71 15.76
CA LYS A 28 9.07 9.77 17.20
C LYS A 28 9.27 8.43 17.92
N GLY A 29 9.66 7.36 17.21
CA GLY A 29 9.82 6.02 17.79
C GLY A 29 8.52 5.40 18.30
N LEU A 30 7.37 5.80 17.75
CA LEU A 30 6.04 5.31 18.16
C LEU A 30 5.64 4.05 17.39
N ALA A 31 5.98 3.99 16.10
CA ALA A 31 5.66 2.87 15.23
C ALA A 31 6.64 2.75 14.07
N VAL A 32 6.78 1.54 13.53
CA VAL A 32 7.49 1.28 12.27
C VAL A 32 6.50 0.66 11.31
N VAL A 33 5.97 1.46 10.37
CA VAL A 33 4.97 1.05 9.40
C VAL A 33 5.45 1.42 8.00
N GLN A 34 5.37 0.48 7.06
CA GLN A 34 5.80 0.69 5.68
C GLN A 34 4.69 0.36 4.70
N LYS A 35 4.68 1.09 3.58
CA LYS A 35 3.85 0.77 2.43
C LYS A 35 4.43 -0.47 1.72
N VAL A 36 3.58 -1.45 1.46
CA VAL A 36 3.93 -2.62 0.65
C VAL A 36 3.97 -2.19 -0.82
N PRO A 37 5.12 -2.33 -1.51
CA PRO A 37 5.22 -1.95 -2.91
C PRO A 37 4.33 -2.84 -3.76
N THR A 38 3.63 -2.25 -4.73
CA THR A 38 2.84 -3.01 -5.69
C THR A 38 3.78 -3.88 -6.53
N PRO A 39 3.60 -5.21 -6.56
CA PRO A 39 4.48 -6.08 -7.33
C PRO A 39 4.33 -5.79 -8.82
N ILE A 40 5.46 -5.49 -9.47
CA ILE A 40 5.54 -5.26 -10.92
C ILE A 40 6.54 -6.23 -11.53
N THR A 41 6.21 -6.76 -12.71
CA THR A 41 7.13 -7.59 -13.49
C THR A 41 7.75 -6.71 -14.59
N PRO A 42 9.06 -6.42 -14.53
CA PRO A 42 9.73 -5.66 -15.58
C PRO A 42 9.83 -6.50 -16.85
N MET A 43 9.40 -5.93 -17.98
CA MET A 43 9.44 -6.59 -19.31
C MET A 43 10.57 -6.05 -20.18
N LYS A 44 10.82 -4.75 -20.10
CA LYS A 44 11.91 -4.10 -20.83
C LYS A 44 12.66 -3.17 -19.89
N MET A 45 13.99 -3.24 -19.96
CA MET A 45 14.89 -2.44 -19.16
C MET A 45 15.92 -1.79 -20.07
N ASP A 46 16.10 -0.49 -19.91
CA ASP A 46 17.25 0.23 -20.44
C ASP A 46 18.46 -0.13 -19.57
N LYS A 47 19.41 -0.89 -20.12
CA LYS A 47 20.57 -1.42 -19.38
C LYS A 47 21.59 -0.34 -19.00
N GLU A 48 21.65 0.76 -19.75
CA GLU A 48 22.60 1.84 -19.46
C GLU A 48 22.07 2.75 -18.35
N LYS A 49 20.76 3.02 -18.36
CA LYS A 49 20.12 3.92 -17.38
C LYS A 49 19.53 3.19 -16.17
N LYS A 50 19.49 1.86 -16.19
CA LYS A 50 18.80 1.02 -15.18
C LYS A 50 17.33 1.42 -14.98
N VAL A 51 16.68 1.88 -16.04
CA VAL A 51 15.28 2.31 -16.01
C VAL A 51 14.40 1.22 -16.60
N ILE A 52 13.34 0.85 -15.88
CA ILE A 52 12.28 -0.02 -16.40
C ILE A 52 11.44 0.80 -17.38
N THR A 53 11.43 0.41 -18.65
CA THR A 53 10.70 1.12 -19.71
C THR A 53 9.32 0.53 -19.98
N LEU A 54 9.12 -0.74 -19.61
CA LEU A 54 7.83 -1.43 -19.69
C LEU A 54 7.73 -2.46 -18.56
N ALA A 55 6.61 -2.45 -17.85
CA ALA A 55 6.27 -3.46 -16.84
C ALA A 55 4.77 -3.75 -16.89
N TYR A 56 4.39 -4.94 -16.42
CA TYR A 56 2.99 -5.26 -16.11
C TYR A 56 2.84 -5.40 -14.60
N PHE A 57 1.65 -5.12 -14.09
CA PHE A 57 1.32 -5.39 -12.70
C PHE A 57 1.23 -6.90 -12.50
N GLU A 58 2.03 -7.41 -11.57
CA GLU A 58 1.91 -8.79 -11.14
C GLU A 58 0.74 -8.93 -10.17
N LYS A 59 0.42 -10.17 -9.80
CA LYS A 59 -0.79 -10.57 -9.04
C LYS A 59 -1.08 -9.66 -7.82
N LYS A 60 -2.37 -9.57 -7.49
CA LYS A 60 -2.97 -8.69 -6.46
C LYS A 60 -2.14 -8.65 -5.15
N SER A 61 -1.81 -7.44 -4.66
CA SER A 61 -1.03 -7.21 -3.42
C SER A 61 -1.79 -7.69 -2.18
N THR A 62 -1.08 -8.04 -1.10
CA THR A 62 -1.71 -8.55 0.12
C THR A 62 -2.49 -7.47 0.88
N VAL A 63 -1.84 -6.38 1.21
CA VAL A 63 -2.36 -5.19 1.92
C VAL A 63 -1.49 -4.00 1.56
N ASP A 64 -2.00 -2.78 1.70
CA ASP A 64 -1.24 -1.56 1.40
C ASP A 64 -0.14 -1.25 2.43
N TYR A 65 -0.36 -1.53 3.72
CA TYR A 65 0.56 -1.18 4.79
C TYR A 65 0.77 -2.33 5.79
N ILE A 66 2.00 -2.46 6.28
CA ILE A 66 2.37 -3.44 7.31
C ILE A 66 3.45 -2.87 8.24
N GLY A 67 3.44 -3.26 9.50
CA GLY A 67 4.39 -2.76 10.48
C GLY A 67 4.18 -3.29 11.88
N ALA A 68 4.75 -2.57 12.84
CA ALA A 68 4.55 -2.82 14.26
C ALA A 68 4.42 -1.50 15.03
N VAL A 69 3.50 -1.48 16.01
CA VAL A 69 3.32 -0.39 16.97
C VAL A 69 3.57 -0.95 18.35
N GLN A 70 4.60 -0.47 19.04
CA GLN A 70 4.90 -0.84 20.43
C GLN A 70 4.92 -2.37 20.70
N GLY A 71 5.46 -3.14 19.75
CA GLY A 71 5.53 -4.61 19.84
C GLY A 71 4.31 -5.36 19.33
N ILE A 72 3.24 -4.66 18.94
CA ILE A 72 2.04 -5.24 18.32
C ILE A 72 2.23 -5.22 16.80
N PRO A 73 2.32 -6.37 16.12
CA PRO A 73 2.35 -6.41 14.66
C PRO A 73 1.00 -5.94 14.13
N MET A 74 1.00 -5.12 13.08
CA MET A 74 -0.21 -4.60 12.47
C MET A 74 -0.12 -4.54 10.95
N CYS A 75 -1.27 -4.65 10.29
CA CYS A 75 -1.41 -4.35 8.88
C CYS A 75 -2.75 -3.66 8.59
N PHE A 76 -2.80 -2.87 7.53
CA PHE A 76 -4.05 -2.27 7.10
C PHE A 76 -4.06 -1.98 5.60
N ASP A 77 -5.27 -1.87 5.08
CA ASP A 77 -5.52 -1.45 3.71
C ASP A 77 -6.21 -0.08 3.71
N ALA A 78 -5.81 0.81 2.82
CA ALA A 78 -6.34 2.17 2.75
C ALA A 78 -7.34 2.27 1.60
N LYS A 79 -8.60 2.58 1.91
CA LYS A 79 -9.65 2.81 0.91
C LYS A 79 -10.13 4.24 1.02
N GLU A 80 -10.34 4.90 -0.11
CA GLU A 80 -11.02 6.19 -0.14
C GLU A 80 -12.25 6.10 -1.05
N THR A 81 -13.27 6.90 -0.73
CA THR A 81 -14.48 6.99 -1.53
C THR A 81 -14.99 8.42 -1.56
N ARG A 82 -15.44 8.87 -2.73
CA ARG A 82 -16.12 10.16 -2.89
C ARG A 82 -17.60 10.08 -2.54
N GLN A 83 -18.11 8.88 -2.29
CA GLN A 83 -19.49 8.64 -1.87
C GLN A 83 -19.54 8.67 -0.34
N GLY A 84 -20.69 8.96 0.26
CA GLY A 84 -20.88 8.85 1.72
C GLY A 84 -20.87 7.41 2.26
N ARG A 85 -20.29 6.45 1.51
CA ARG A 85 -20.20 5.02 1.83
C ARG A 85 -19.04 4.39 1.06
N LEU A 86 -18.45 3.35 1.64
CA LEU A 86 -17.48 2.49 0.96
C LEU A 86 -18.22 1.35 0.23
N PRO A 87 -18.17 1.27 -1.12
CA PRO A 87 -18.69 0.13 -1.84
C PRO A 87 -17.90 -1.14 -1.49
N LEU A 88 -18.58 -2.21 -1.06
CA LEU A 88 -17.93 -3.48 -0.70
C LEU A 88 -17.08 -4.08 -1.84
N GLN A 89 -17.43 -3.80 -3.10
CA GLN A 89 -16.66 -4.22 -4.27
C GLN A 89 -15.22 -3.65 -4.30
N ASN A 90 -14.97 -2.55 -3.59
CA ASN A 90 -13.63 -1.95 -3.46
C ASN A 90 -12.77 -2.69 -2.44
N ILE A 91 -13.35 -3.59 -1.64
CA ILE A 91 -12.65 -4.46 -0.71
C ILE A 91 -12.38 -5.79 -1.42
N HIS A 92 -11.13 -6.11 -1.68
CA HIS A 92 -10.81 -7.33 -2.40
C HIS A 92 -10.66 -8.53 -1.46
N GLU A 93 -11.26 -9.66 -1.84
CA GLU A 93 -11.30 -10.89 -1.01
C GLU A 93 -9.92 -11.39 -0.55
N HIS A 94 -8.90 -11.27 -1.41
CA HIS A 94 -7.53 -11.68 -1.05
C HIS A 94 -6.93 -10.84 0.07
N GLN A 95 -7.27 -9.54 0.14
CA GLN A 95 -6.83 -8.65 1.23
C GLN A 95 -7.51 -9.05 2.54
N VAL A 96 -8.82 -9.29 2.50
CA VAL A 96 -9.59 -9.76 3.66
C VAL A 96 -9.06 -11.10 4.16
N LYS A 97 -8.76 -12.04 3.26
CA LYS A 97 -8.18 -13.34 3.62
C LYS A 97 -6.82 -13.19 4.30
N PHE A 98 -5.96 -12.29 3.80
CA PHE A 98 -4.68 -12.00 4.42
C PHE A 98 -4.86 -11.39 5.81
N MET A 99 -5.67 -10.33 5.93
CA MET A 99 -5.96 -9.65 7.20
C MET A 99 -6.53 -10.61 8.24
N LYS A 100 -7.46 -11.49 7.85
CA LYS A 100 -7.99 -12.53 8.74
C LYS A 100 -6.91 -13.49 9.23
N LYS A 101 -6.03 -13.95 8.33
CA LYS A 101 -4.91 -14.82 8.70
C LYS A 101 -3.90 -14.11 9.61
N PHE A 102 -3.68 -12.82 9.40
CA PHE A 102 -2.82 -11.98 10.22
C PHE A 102 -3.38 -11.81 11.64
N ASP A 103 -4.69 -11.56 11.76
CA ASP A 103 -5.43 -11.49 13.02
C ASP A 103 -5.42 -12.82 13.78
N GLU A 104 -5.58 -13.95 13.08
CA GLU A 104 -5.43 -15.30 13.65
C GLU A 104 -4.03 -15.57 14.23
N GLN A 105 -2.99 -14.80 13.86
CA GLN A 105 -1.64 -14.86 14.45
C GLN A 105 -1.42 -13.86 15.60
N GLY A 106 -2.47 -13.15 16.03
CA GLY A 106 -2.41 -12.15 17.10
C GLY A 106 -1.96 -10.77 16.65
N GLY A 107 -1.95 -10.50 15.35
CA GLY A 107 -1.65 -9.17 14.80
C GLY A 107 -2.91 -8.33 14.61
N LEU A 108 -2.78 -7.01 14.68
CA LEU A 108 -3.88 -6.08 14.45
C LEU A 108 -4.11 -5.85 12.95
N ALA A 109 -5.28 -6.22 12.43
CA ALA A 109 -5.63 -5.98 11.02
C ALA A 109 -6.89 -5.12 10.88
N PHE A 110 -6.83 -4.06 10.07
CA PHE A 110 -7.99 -3.16 9.88
C PHE A 110 -8.03 -2.51 8.49
N LEU A 111 -9.17 -1.88 8.18
CA LEU A 111 -9.33 -1.01 7.02
C LEU A 111 -9.33 0.44 7.49
N LEU A 112 -8.60 1.30 6.79
CA LEU A 112 -8.65 2.75 6.96
C LEU A 112 -9.48 3.33 5.81
N VAL A 113 -10.61 3.98 6.12
CA VAL A 113 -11.67 4.38 5.16
C VAL A 113 -12.02 5.85 5.30
#